data_AF-A0A347AH91-F1
#
_entry.id   AF-A0A347AH91-F1
#
_cell.length_a   1.000
_cell.length_b   1.000
_cell.length_c   1.000
_cell.angle_alpha   90.00
_cell.angle_beta   90.00
_cell.angle_gamma   90.00
#
_symmetry.space_group_name_H-M   'P 1'
#
loop_
_entity.id
_entity.type
_entity.pdbx_description
1 polymer ?
#
loop_
_entity_poly.entity_id
_entity_poly.type
_entity_poly.pdbx_seq_one_letter_code
_entity_poly.pdbx_strand_id
1 'polypeptide(L)'
;MSENVENDKGTLPSADEKRKTWIKRSSIIVAIWGILSLLFSSPEIGIIFIIFAVVIQLTKNLIATYAVGILLWLIGIVELFNITGPLGIKVSSAEGPELILIAIINFLIGALFIYKSCKLKK
;
A
#
# COMPACT_ATOMS: atom_id res chain seq x y z
N MET A 1 -32.32 -42.74 12.70
CA MET A 1 -32.00 -41.37 13.14
C MET A 1 -30.59 -41.09 12.64
N SER A 2 -30.46 -40.71 11.37
CA SER A 2 -29.14 -40.39 10.80
C SER A 2 -28.88 -38.92 11.08
N GLU A 3 -27.95 -38.67 12.01
CA GLU A 3 -27.33 -37.36 12.15
C GLU A 3 -26.71 -36.99 10.80
N ASN A 4 -27.30 -35.99 10.15
CA ASN A 4 -26.67 -35.31 9.05
C ASN A 4 -25.44 -34.60 9.63
N VAL A 5 -24.28 -35.21 9.42
CA VAL A 5 -22.97 -34.56 9.53
C VAL A 5 -22.99 -33.41 8.52
N GLU A 6 -23.39 -32.24 9.01
CA GLU A 6 -23.32 -30.98 8.31
C GLU A 6 -21.84 -30.78 7.95
N ASN A 7 -21.55 -30.93 6.65
CA ASN A 7 -20.23 -30.70 6.08
C ASN A 7 -19.82 -29.26 6.40
N ASP A 8 -19.05 -29.07 7.47
CA ASP A 8 -18.24 -27.88 7.70
C ASP A 8 -17.05 -27.90 6.72
N LYS A 9 -17.38 -27.86 5.43
CA LYS A 9 -16.42 -27.54 4.38
C LYS A 9 -16.28 -26.03 4.42
N GLY A 10 -15.33 -25.57 5.22
CA GLY A 10 -14.88 -24.18 5.30
C GLY A 10 -14.96 -23.51 3.94
N THR A 11 -15.97 -22.66 3.78
CA THR A 11 -16.32 -22.02 2.53
C THR A 11 -15.17 -21.09 2.18
N LEU A 12 -14.38 -21.47 1.16
CA LEU A 12 -13.30 -20.62 0.67
C LEU A 12 -13.90 -19.24 0.33
N PRO A 13 -13.33 -18.14 0.86
CA PRO A 13 -13.95 -16.83 0.69
C PRO A 13 -14.06 -16.50 -0.79
N SER A 14 -15.22 -15.96 -1.15
CA SER A 14 -15.54 -15.60 -2.54
C SER A 14 -14.55 -14.55 -3.06
N ALA A 15 -14.43 -14.42 -4.39
CA ALA A 15 -13.55 -13.42 -5.00
C ALA A 15 -13.88 -11.99 -4.51
N ASP A 16 -15.17 -11.70 -4.32
CA ASP A 16 -15.66 -10.42 -3.82
C ASP A 16 -15.30 -10.17 -2.34
N GLU A 17 -15.37 -11.19 -1.50
CA GLU A 17 -14.94 -11.07 -0.09
C GLU A 17 -13.43 -10.85 0.03
N LYS A 18 -12.65 -11.57 -0.78
CA LYS A 18 -11.19 -11.36 -0.87
C LYS A 18 -10.88 -9.94 -1.33
N ARG A 19 -11.59 -9.43 -2.33
CA ARG A 19 -11.46 -8.04 -2.83
C ARG A 19 -11.80 -7.02 -1.76
N LYS A 20 -12.97 -7.13 -1.10
CA LYS A 20 -13.39 -6.22 -0.02
C LYS A 20 -12.40 -6.22 1.15
N THR A 21 -11.93 -7.40 1.55
CA THR A 21 -10.94 -7.56 2.62
C THR A 21 -9.61 -6.91 2.24
N TRP A 22 -9.15 -7.11 1.00
CA TRP A 22 -7.93 -6.50 0.50
C TRP A 22 -8.01 -4.97 0.49
N ILE A 23 -9.11 -4.40 -0.01
CA ILE A 23 -9.33 -2.95 -0.01
C ILE A 23 -9.29 -2.37 1.40
N LYS A 24 -10.00 -3.02 2.35
CA LYS A 24 -9.99 -2.59 3.75
C LYS A 24 -8.59 -2.63 4.37
N ARG A 25 -7.85 -3.73 4.16
CA ARG A 25 -6.47 -3.88 4.65
C ARG A 25 -5.54 -2.85 4.02
N SER A 26 -5.69 -2.62 2.71
CA SER A 26 -4.88 -1.65 1.97
C SER A 26 -5.11 -0.24 2.50
N SER A 27 -6.36 0.18 2.72
CA SER A 27 -6.67 1.49 3.32
C SER A 27 -5.99 1.66 4.68
N ILE A 28 -6.04 0.65 5.54
CA ILE A 28 -5.38 0.70 6.86
C ILE A 28 -3.86 0.81 6.72
N ILE A 29 -3.24 -0.02 5.87
CA ILE A 29 -1.79 0.02 5.63
C ILE A 29 -1.37 1.41 5.13
N VAL A 30 -2.12 1.97 4.19
CA VAL A 30 -1.85 3.30 3.62
C VAL A 30 -2.04 4.40 4.66
N ALA A 31 -3.04 4.30 5.54
CA ALA A 31 -3.22 5.25 6.63
C ALA A 31 -2.06 5.19 7.64
N ILE A 32 -1.62 3.99 8.03
CA ILE A 32 -0.44 3.80 8.89
C ILE A 32 0.79 4.38 8.22
N TRP A 33 0.99 4.11 6.93
CA TRP A 33 2.12 4.64 6.17
C TRP A 33 2.11 6.17 6.10
N GLY A 34 0.93 6.77 5.95
CA GLY A 34 0.74 8.22 5.99
C GLY A 34 1.08 8.82 7.35
N ILE A 35 0.67 8.18 8.45
CA ILE A 35 1.02 8.61 9.81
C ILE A 35 2.54 8.49 10.04
N LEU A 36 3.16 7.38 9.63
CA LEU A 36 4.62 7.23 9.71
C LEU A 36 5.34 8.31 8.90
N SER A 37 4.83 8.63 7.71
CA SER A 37 5.40 9.67 6.86
C SER A 37 5.27 11.06 7.46
N LEU A 38 4.14 11.37 8.14
CA LEU A 38 3.98 12.62 8.89
C LEU A 38 5.03 12.77 10.01
N LEU A 39 5.35 11.68 10.69
CA LEU A 39 6.23 11.69 11.87
C LEU A 39 7.72 11.66 11.52
N PHE A 40 8.10 10.90 10.48
CA PHE A 40 9.49 10.55 10.22
C PHE A 40 9.98 10.97 8.83
N SER A 41 9.12 11.55 8.00
CA SER A 41 9.44 11.84 6.60
C SER A 41 9.04 13.28 6.27
N SER A 42 8.22 13.49 5.23
CA SER A 42 7.64 14.78 4.86
C SER A 42 6.16 14.84 5.26
N PRO A 43 5.71 15.93 5.93
CA PRO A 43 4.30 16.15 6.25
C PRO A 43 3.40 16.11 5.00
N GLU A 44 3.86 16.66 3.88
CA GLU A 44 3.13 16.70 2.61
C GLU A 44 2.85 15.29 2.08
N ILE A 45 3.86 14.41 2.12
CA ILE A 45 3.73 13.02 1.70
C ILE A 45 2.79 12.24 2.63
N GLY A 46 2.90 12.49 3.94
CA GLY A 46 2.00 11.90 4.93
C GLY A 46 0.53 12.26 4.70
N ILE A 47 0.24 13.54 4.44
CA ILE A 47 -1.11 14.01 4.10
C ILE A 47 -1.62 13.34 2.83
N ILE A 48 -0.79 13.24 1.78
CA ILE A 48 -1.16 12.58 0.52
C ILE A 48 -1.58 11.12 0.78
N PHE A 49 -0.79 10.36 1.54
CA PHE A 49 -1.14 8.98 1.88
C PHE A 49 -2.43 8.88 2.68
N ILE A 50 -2.68 9.77 3.64
CA ILE A 50 -3.93 9.79 4.40
C ILE A 50 -5.13 10.05 3.47
N ILE A 51 -5.02 11.00 2.54
CA ILE A 51 -6.06 11.26 1.53
C ILE A 51 -6.30 10.00 0.70
N PHE A 52 -5.24 9.32 0.23
CA PHE A 52 -5.38 8.07 -0.51
C PHE A 52 -6.05 6.97 0.32
N ALA A 53 -5.75 6.84 1.61
CA ALA A 53 -6.40 5.88 2.49
C ALA A 53 -7.91 6.11 2.58
N VAL A 54 -8.33 7.38 2.70
CA VAL A 54 -9.75 7.79 2.70
C VAL A 54 -10.39 7.49 1.35
N VAL A 55 -9.74 7.85 0.24
CA VAL A 55 -10.24 7.58 -1.11
C VAL A 55 -10.44 6.08 -1.35
N ILE A 56 -9.48 5.23 -0.96
CA ILE A 56 -9.61 3.77 -1.08
C ILE A 56 -10.83 3.28 -0.30
N GLN A 57 -11.01 3.76 0.93
CA GLN A 57 -12.12 3.35 1.79
C GLN A 57 -13.49 3.79 1.26
N LEU A 58 -13.58 5.01 0.72
CA LEU A 58 -14.82 5.56 0.17
C LEU A 58 -15.21 4.90 -1.15
N THR A 59 -14.26 4.85 -2.10
CA THR A 59 -14.52 4.34 -3.45
C THR A 59 -14.60 2.82 -3.52
N LYS A 60 -13.99 2.12 -2.55
CA LYS A 60 -13.85 0.66 -2.52
C LYS A 60 -13.34 0.11 -3.86
N ASN A 61 -12.42 0.84 -4.48
CA ASN A 61 -11.93 0.56 -5.83
C ASN A 61 -10.48 0.07 -5.82
N LEU A 62 -10.22 -1.01 -6.54
CA LEU A 62 -8.87 -1.55 -6.73
C LEU A 62 -7.96 -0.61 -7.53
N ILE A 63 -8.54 0.28 -8.34
CA ILE A 63 -7.78 1.29 -9.10
C ILE A 63 -7.10 2.28 -8.15
N ALA A 64 -7.79 2.69 -7.07
CA ALA A 64 -7.19 3.57 -6.06
C ALA A 64 -6.02 2.87 -5.34
N THR A 65 -6.19 1.58 -5.01
CA THR A 65 -5.11 0.76 -4.43
C THR A 65 -3.93 0.60 -5.37
N TYR A 66 -4.19 0.40 -6.66
CA TYR A 66 -3.15 0.32 -7.70
C TYR A 66 -2.38 1.64 -7.84
N ALA A 67 -3.07 2.78 -7.84
CA ALA A 67 -2.44 4.10 -7.92
C ALA A 67 -1.50 4.36 -6.74
N VAL A 68 -1.86 3.95 -5.53
CA VAL A 68 -0.95 4.02 -4.36
C VAL A 68 0.30 3.18 -4.57
N GLY A 69 0.18 2.01 -5.20
CA GLY A 69 1.35 1.19 -5.51
C GLY A 69 2.32 1.88 -6.47
N ILE A 70 1.81 2.58 -7.49
CA ILE A 70 2.63 3.41 -8.39
C ILE A 70 3.28 4.56 -7.63
N LEU A 71 2.53 5.24 -6.76
CA LEU A 71 3.05 6.36 -5.99
C LEU A 71 4.22 5.93 -5.09
N LEU A 72 4.11 4.78 -4.42
CA LEU A 72 5.20 4.21 -3.62
C LEU A 72 6.44 3.92 -4.46
N TRP A 73 6.27 3.40 -5.67
CA TRP A 73 7.39 3.19 -6.60
C TRP A 73 8.06 4.50 -7.00
N LEU A 74 7.29 5.55 -7.32
CA LEU A 74 7.86 6.86 -7.65
C LEU A 74 8.64 7.44 -6.47
N ILE A 75 8.11 7.34 -5.25
CA ILE A 75 8.81 7.77 -4.03
C ILE A 75 10.13 7.02 -3.87
N GLY A 76 10.13 5.69 -4.00
CA GLY A 76 11.36 4.88 -3.90
C GLY A 76 12.39 5.22 -4.98
N ILE A 77 11.95 5.56 -6.20
CA ILE A 77 12.85 6.06 -7.25
C ILE A 77 13.50 7.37 -6.82
N VAL A 78 12.72 8.35 -6.35
CA VAL A 78 13.26 9.64 -5.92
C VAL A 78 14.22 9.48 -4.73
N GLU A 79 13.91 8.60 -3.78
CA GLU A 79 14.81 8.26 -2.66
C GLU A 79 16.17 7.73 -3.15
N LEU A 80 16.19 6.83 -4.14
CA LEU A 80 17.44 6.32 -4.72
C LEU A 80 18.22 7.41 -5.49
N PHE A 81 17.53 8.28 -6.23
CA PHE A 81 18.19 9.36 -6.96
C PHE A 81 18.77 10.43 -6.03
N ASN A 82 18.14 10.72 -4.89
CA ASN A 82 18.69 11.63 -3.89
C ASN A 82 20.01 11.14 -3.28
N ILE A 83 20.26 9.83 -3.28
CA ILE A 83 21.53 9.26 -2.82
C ILE A 83 22.65 9.54 -3.83
N THR A 84 22.32 9.57 -5.12
CA THR A 84 23.29 9.57 -6.23
C THR A 84 23.43 10.93 -6.94
N GLY A 85 22.55 11.90 -6.67
CA GLY A 85 22.64 13.26 -7.21
C GLY A 85 21.66 14.23 -6.53
N PRO A 86 21.86 15.56 -6.68
CA PRO A 86 21.08 16.55 -5.99
C PRO A 86 19.81 16.84 -6.79
N LEU A 87 18.82 15.95 -6.77
CA LEU A 87 17.47 16.35 -7.18
C LEU A 87 16.95 17.49 -6.28
N GLY A 88 17.51 17.63 -5.07
CA GLY A 88 17.19 18.71 -4.13
C GLY A 88 15.82 18.55 -3.46
N ILE A 89 15.13 17.44 -3.74
CA ILE A 89 13.79 17.15 -3.22
C ILE A 89 13.94 16.22 -2.02
N LYS A 90 13.80 16.72 -0.80
CA LYS A 90 13.91 15.88 0.41
C LYS A 90 12.58 15.16 0.64
N VAL A 91 12.54 13.87 0.31
CA VAL A 91 11.35 13.01 0.41
C VAL A 91 11.29 12.26 1.73
N SER A 92 12.43 12.11 2.43
CA SER A 92 12.57 11.44 3.72
C SER A 92 13.59 12.17 4.59
N SER A 93 13.45 12.06 5.92
CA SER A 93 14.42 12.59 6.87
C SER A 93 15.68 11.72 6.98
N ALA A 94 15.62 10.47 6.50
CA ALA A 94 16.73 9.53 6.50
C ALA A 94 17.86 9.97 5.57
N GLU A 95 19.11 9.64 5.91
CA GLU A 95 20.29 10.06 5.17
C GLU A 95 21.20 8.86 4.83
N GLY A 96 21.87 8.93 3.68
CA GLY A 96 22.81 7.91 3.24
C GLY A 96 22.17 6.52 3.00
N PRO A 97 22.71 5.42 3.55
CA PRO A 97 22.25 4.06 3.23
C PRO A 97 20.84 3.75 3.73
N GLU A 98 20.32 4.50 4.70
CA GLU A 98 18.94 4.36 5.19
C GLU A 98 17.90 4.63 4.10
N LEU A 99 18.20 5.54 3.17
CA LEU A 99 17.36 5.81 2.00
C LEU A 99 17.24 4.59 1.07
N ILE A 100 18.29 3.76 0.97
CA ILE A 100 18.23 2.53 0.17
C ILE A 100 17.21 1.56 0.80
N LEU A 101 17.23 1.43 2.12
CA LEU A 101 16.31 0.56 2.85
C LEU A 101 14.86 1.03 2.67
N ILE A 102 14.61 2.34 2.83
CA ILE A 102 13.27 2.91 2.68
C ILE A 102 12.78 2.74 1.22
N ALA A 103 13.64 2.97 0.23
CA ALA A 103 13.31 2.76 -1.17
C ALA A 103 12.93 1.30 -1.46
N ILE A 104 13.69 0.34 -0.93
CA ILE A 104 13.38 -1.10 -1.06
C ILE A 104 11.99 -1.41 -0.46
N ILE A 105 11.70 -0.89 0.74
CA ILE A 105 10.39 -1.09 1.39
C ILE A 105 9.27 -0.51 0.53
N ASN A 106 9.45 0.71 0.01
CA ASN A 106 8.50 1.37 -0.89
C ASN A 106 8.25 0.54 -2.16
N PHE A 107 9.30 0.01 -2.80
CA PHE A 107 9.15 -0.86 -3.96
C PHE A 107 8.40 -2.16 -3.65
N LEU A 108 8.73 -2.82 -2.52
CA LEU A 108 8.10 -4.08 -2.12
C LEU A 108 6.60 -3.89 -1.82
N ILE A 109 6.26 -2.88 -1.03
CA ILE A 109 4.86 -2.56 -0.71
C ILE A 109 4.12 -2.14 -1.97
N GLY A 110 4.72 -1.28 -2.81
CA GLY A 110 4.09 -0.85 -4.06
C GLY A 110 3.85 -2.00 -5.03
N ALA A 111 4.81 -2.92 -5.17
CA ALA A 111 4.69 -4.11 -5.99
C ALA A 111 3.58 -5.04 -5.48
N LEU A 112 3.48 -5.23 -4.15
CA LEU A 112 2.40 -5.98 -3.53
C LEU A 112 1.03 -5.37 -3.86
N PHE A 113 0.90 -4.05 -3.77
CA PHE A 113 -0.33 -3.32 -4.08
C PHE A 113 -0.73 -3.48 -5.54
N ILE A 114 0.21 -3.32 -6.46
CA ILE A 114 0.01 -3.52 -7.90
C ILE A 114 -0.40 -4.96 -8.19
N TYR A 115 0.39 -5.94 -7.72
CA TYR A 115 0.16 -7.36 -7.99
C TYR A 115 -1.22 -7.83 -7.48
N LYS A 116 -1.55 -7.51 -6.21
CA LYS A 116 -2.84 -7.90 -5.62
C LYS A 116 -4.01 -7.22 -6.32
N SER A 117 -3.88 -5.95 -6.68
CA SER A 117 -4.95 -5.22 -7.39
C SER A 117 -5.19 -5.80 -8.78
N CYS A 118 -4.13 -6.16 -9.52
CA CYS A 118 -4.26 -6.84 -10.82
C CYS A 118 -4.86 -8.24 -10.69
N LYS A 119 -4.43 -9.02 -9.69
CA LYS A 119 -4.93 -10.38 -9.47
C LYS A 119 -6.40 -10.42 -9.09
N LEU A 120 -6.90 -9.43 -8.36
CA LEU A 120 -8.29 -9.36 -7.88
C LEU A 120 -9.23 -8.62 -8.85
N LYS A 121 -8.69 -8.04 -9.94
CA LYS A 121 -9.46 -7.44 -11.04
C LYS A 121 -9.78 -8.46 -12.14
N LYS A 122 -8.97 -9.50 -12.28
CA LYS A 122 -9.23 -10.66 -13.13
C LYS A 122 -10.18 -11.62 -12.43
#